data_AF-A0A368TG57-F1
#
_entry.id   AF-A0A368TG57-F1
#
_cell.length_a   1.000
_cell.length_b   1.000
_cell.length_c   1.000
_cell.angle_alpha   90.00
_cell.angle_beta   90.00
_cell.angle_gamma   90.00
#
_symmetry.space_group_name_H-M   'P 1'
#
loop_
_entity.id
_entity.type
_entity.pdbx_description
1 polymer ?
#
loop_
_entity_poly.entity_id
_entity_poly.type
_entity_poly.pdbx_seq_one_letter_code
_entity_poly.pdbx_strand_id
1 'polypeptide(L)'
;MQARQLAGIKALEFGWGGISKVGRLTGMDYKTIKKGMSEVENGIFFGKTEKLRKKGAGRKKLTDKNHQILKDIETIMEKIRPETQ
;
A
#
# COMPACT_ATOMS: atom_id res chain seq x y z
N MET A 1 -17.05 2.72 5.59
CA MET A 1 -17.14 2.80 4.12
C MET A 1 -15.76 3.06 3.55
N GLN A 2 -15.36 2.28 2.54
CA GLN A 2 -14.07 2.43 1.85
C GLN A 2 -14.20 3.36 0.63
N ALA A 3 -13.11 4.04 0.25
CA ALA A 3 -13.13 5.00 -0.86
C ALA A 3 -13.59 4.39 -2.20
N ARG A 4 -13.22 3.13 -2.47
CA ARG A 4 -13.65 2.40 -3.67
C ARG A 4 -15.16 2.11 -3.71
N GLN A 5 -15.79 1.84 -2.57
CA GLN A 5 -17.25 1.65 -2.50
C GLN A 5 -17.97 2.95 -2.82
N LEU A 6 -17.49 4.09 -2.31
CA LEU A 6 -18.06 5.40 -2.63
C LEU A 6 -17.93 5.70 -4.13
N ALA A 7 -16.78 5.41 -4.72
CA ALA A 7 -16.57 5.54 -6.16
C ALA A 7 -17.52 4.63 -6.96
N GLY A 8 -17.76 3.40 -6.48
CA GLY A 8 -18.72 2.47 -7.07
C GLY A 8 -20.16 2.97 -7.02
N ILE A 9 -20.61 3.49 -5.87
CA ILE A 9 -21.94 4.12 -5.73
C ILE A 9 -22.08 5.28 -6.72
N LYS A 10 -21.09 6.16 -6.80
CA LYS A 10 -21.14 7.29 -7.75
C LYS A 10 -21.13 6.83 -9.20
N ALA A 11 -20.44 5.74 -9.53
CA ALA A 11 -20.47 5.18 -10.87
C ALA A 11 -21.84 4.59 -11.22
N LEU A 12 -22.51 3.92 -10.27
CA LEU A 12 -23.88 3.42 -10.42
C LEU A 12 -24.88 4.57 -10.58
N GLU A 13 -24.75 5.62 -9.76
CA GLU A 13 -25.59 6.83 -9.81
C GLU A 13 -25.49 7.54 -11.16
N PHE A 14 -24.30 7.58 -11.78
CA PHE A 14 -24.11 8.16 -13.11
C PHE A 14 -24.56 7.27 -14.28
N GLY A 15 -24.76 5.97 -14.06
CA GLY A 15 -25.16 5.04 -15.12
C GLY A 15 -24.10 4.85 -16.22
N TRP A 16 -24.53 4.95 -17.49
CA TRP A 16 -23.64 4.71 -18.63
C TRP A 16 -22.47 5.70 -18.67
N GLY A 17 -21.25 5.17 -18.81
CA GLY A 17 -20.02 5.98 -18.72
C GLY A 17 -19.65 6.43 -17.31
N GLY A 18 -20.40 6.03 -16.27
CA GLY A 18 -20.17 6.40 -14.87
C GLY A 18 -18.77 6.01 -14.37
N ILE A 19 -18.28 4.83 -14.75
CA ILE A 19 -16.92 4.37 -14.42
C ILE A 19 -15.87 5.35 -14.96
N SER A 20 -15.98 5.73 -16.24
CA SER A 20 -15.03 6.65 -16.87
C SER A 20 -15.11 8.06 -16.27
N LYS A 21 -16.31 8.53 -15.93
CA LYS A 21 -16.51 9.84 -15.29
C LYS A 21 -15.90 9.88 -13.89
N VAL A 22 -16.18 8.86 -13.06
CA VAL A 22 -15.61 8.75 -11.71
C VAL A 22 -14.10 8.56 -11.77
N GLY A 23 -13.58 7.76 -12.70
CA GLY A 23 -12.14 7.59 -12.91
C GLY A 23 -11.44 8.91 -13.20
N ARG A 24 -11.99 9.73 -14.11
CA ARG A 24 -11.45 11.06 -14.40
C ARG A 24 -11.50 12.02 -13.21
N LEU A 25 -12.55 11.96 -12.40
CA LEU A 25 -12.71 12.85 -11.24
C LEU A 25 -11.83 12.45 -10.05
N THR A 26 -11.56 11.16 -9.88
CA THR A 26 -10.91 10.61 -8.67
C THR A 26 -9.50 10.10 -8.90
N GLY A 27 -9.08 9.91 -10.16
CA GLY A 27 -7.83 9.24 -10.52
C GLY A 27 -7.81 7.74 -10.20
N MET A 28 -8.94 7.15 -9.79
CA MET A 28 -9.01 5.73 -9.48
C MET A 28 -8.99 4.88 -10.74
N ASP A 29 -8.29 3.74 -10.65
CA ASP A 29 -8.29 2.73 -11.69
C ASP A 29 -9.70 2.14 -11.90
N TYR A 30 -10.05 1.86 -13.15
CA TYR A 30 -11.37 1.35 -13.52
C TYR A 30 -11.71 0.03 -12.81
N LYS A 31 -10.73 -0.86 -12.56
CA LYS A 31 -10.94 -2.12 -11.84
C LYS A 31 -11.31 -1.86 -10.39
N THR A 32 -10.76 -0.81 -9.79
CA THR A 32 -11.05 -0.41 -8.40
C THR A 32 -12.48 0.09 -8.27
N ILE A 33 -12.93 0.93 -9.21
CA ILE A 33 -14.31 1.42 -9.26
C ILE A 33 -15.28 0.26 -9.50
N LYS A 34 -15.00 -0.60 -10.49
CA LYS A 34 -15.82 -1.79 -10.80
C LYS A 34 -15.92 -2.75 -9.59
N LYS A 35 -14.81 -2.95 -8.87
CA LYS A 35 -14.81 -3.74 -7.64
C LYS A 35 -15.69 -3.09 -6.56
N GLY A 36 -15.64 -1.77 -6.43
CA GLY A 36 -16.52 -1.01 -5.54
C GLY A 36 -18.00 -1.18 -5.90
N MET A 37 -18.36 -1.13 -7.18
CA MET A 37 -19.74 -1.38 -7.65
C MET A 37 -20.21 -2.77 -7.24
N SER A 38 -19.41 -3.80 -7.55
CA SER A 38 -19.73 -5.18 -7.20
C SER A 38 -19.86 -5.39 -5.69
N GLU A 39 -19.02 -4.74 -4.88
CA GLU A 39 -19.14 -4.80 -3.41
C GLU A 39 -20.43 -4.16 -2.90
N VAL A 40 -20.85 -3.03 -3.50
CA VAL A 40 -22.10 -2.35 -3.15
C VAL A 40 -23.31 -3.19 -3.55
N GLU A 41 -23.33 -3.72 -4.78
CA GLU A 41 -24.43 -4.56 -5.28
C GLU A 41 -24.61 -5.84 -4.46
N ASN A 42 -23.51 -6.45 -4.01
CA ASN A 42 -23.54 -7.65 -3.17
C ASN A 42 -23.74 -7.35 -1.67
N GLY A 43 -23.98 -6.09 -1.29
CA GLY A 43 -24.15 -5.71 0.13
C GLY A 43 -22.89 -5.89 0.99
N ILE A 44 -21.72 -6.01 0.38
CA ILE A 44 -20.45 -6.24 1.06
C ILE A 44 -19.87 -4.89 1.50
N PHE A 45 -20.38 -4.39 2.63
CA PHE A 45 -19.90 -3.17 3.25
C PHE A 45 -18.78 -3.45 4.23
N PHE A 46 -17.56 -3.55 3.71
CA PHE A 46 -16.39 -3.55 4.58
C PHE A 46 -16.29 -2.24 5.39
N GLY A 47 -16.05 -2.37 6.70
CA GLY A 47 -15.59 -1.26 7.54
C GLY A 47 -14.26 -0.67 7.03
N LYS A 48 -13.72 0.35 7.71
CA LYS A 48 -12.32 0.76 7.50
C LYS A 48 -11.48 -0.51 7.66
N THR A 49 -10.93 -1.00 6.55
CA THR A 49 -10.20 -2.27 6.55
C THR A 49 -9.04 -2.12 7.53
N GLU A 50 -8.88 -3.07 8.43
CA GLU A 50 -7.60 -3.28 9.06
C GLU A 50 -6.56 -3.40 7.93
N LYS A 51 -5.47 -2.64 8.04
CA LYS A 51 -4.44 -2.66 7.01
C LYS A 51 -3.99 -4.11 6.83
N LEU A 52 -4.10 -4.63 5.60
CA LEU A 52 -3.64 -5.98 5.26
C LEU A 52 -2.18 -6.21 5.69
N ARG A 53 -1.38 -5.12 5.69
CA ARG A 53 -0.03 -5.07 6.27
C ARG A 53 -0.05 -4.36 7.62
N LYS A 54 0.53 -5.01 8.63
CA LYS A 54 0.84 -4.36 9.92
C LYS A 54 1.71 -3.12 9.68
N LYS A 55 1.53 -2.09 10.52
CA LYS A 55 2.45 -0.95 10.55
C LYS A 55 3.86 -1.51 10.83
N GLY A 56 4.83 -1.21 9.97
CA GLY A 56 6.19 -1.79 10.07
C GLY A 56 6.42 -3.10 9.30
N ALA A 57 5.44 -3.64 8.57
CA ALA A 57 5.63 -4.80 7.68
C ALA A 57 6.33 -4.47 6.35
N GLY A 58 7.20 -3.44 6.37
CA GLY A 58 8.08 -3.08 5.25
C GLY A 58 9.31 -4.00 5.20
N ARG A 59 10.37 -3.55 4.53
CA ARG A 59 11.65 -4.28 4.54
C ARG A 59 12.16 -4.33 5.99
N LYS A 60 12.26 -5.54 6.56
CA LYS A 60 12.90 -5.76 7.86
C LYS A 60 14.28 -5.09 7.87
N LYS A 61 14.72 -4.55 9.02
CA LYS A 61 16.04 -3.94 9.10
C LYS A 61 17.08 -5.00 8.73
N LEU A 62 18.18 -4.57 8.12
CA LEU A 62 19.24 -5.49 7.73
C LEU A 62 19.87 -6.17 8.97
N THR A 63 19.86 -5.48 10.11
CA THR A 63 20.21 -6.00 11.44
C THR A 63 19.29 -7.13 11.92
N ASP A 64 18.00 -7.10 11.56
CA ASP A 64 17.05 -8.16 11.93
C ASP A 64 17.22 -9.42 11.06
N LYS A 65 17.84 -9.26 9.89
CA LYS A 65 18.13 -10.37 8.95
C LYS A 65 19.51 -10.96 9.16
N ASN A 66 20.50 -10.10 9.42
CA ASN A 66 21.87 -10.48 9.74
C ASN A 66 22.29 -9.73 11.00
N HIS A 67 22.27 -10.43 12.14
CA HIS A 67 22.65 -9.88 13.42
C HIS A 67 24.14 -9.53 13.53
N GLN A 68 25.00 -10.11 12.66
CA GLN A 68 26.44 -9.87 12.68
C GLN A 68 26.86 -8.67 11.83
N ILE A 69 25.95 -8.10 11.03
CA ILE A 69 26.33 -7.11 10.02
C ILE A 69 27.00 -5.85 10.59
N LEU A 70 26.62 -5.42 11.80
CA LEU A 70 27.26 -4.28 12.46
C LEU A 70 28.72 -4.60 12.82
N LYS A 71 28.96 -5.81 13.34
CA LYS A 71 30.29 -6.29 13.71
C LYS A 71 31.16 -6.48 12.47
N ASP A 72 30.58 -6.99 11.37
CA ASP A 72 31.27 -7.15 10.09
C ASP A 72 31.71 -5.80 9.54
N ILE A 73 30.82 -4.80 9.56
CA ILE A 73 31.13 -3.42 9.13
C ILE A 73 32.22 -2.81 10.01
N GLU A 74 32.13 -2.97 11.33
CA GLU A 74 33.13 -2.45 12.28
C GLU A 74 34.50 -3.08 12.05
N THR A 75 34.57 -4.40 11.86
CA THR A 75 35.80 -5.12 11.53
C THR A 75 36.43 -4.63 10.22
N ILE A 76 35.59 -4.36 9.20
CA ILE A 76 36.06 -3.82 7.93
C ILE A 76 36.60 -2.39 8.13
N MET A 77 35.91 -1.57 8.92
CA MET A 77 36.33 -0.20 9.23
C MET A 77 37.66 -0.16 10.01
N GLU A 78 37.86 -1.05 10.99
CA GLU A 78 39.12 -1.17 11.72
C GLU A 78 40.29 -1.55 10.82
N LYS A 79 40.08 -2.49 9.89
CA LYS A 79 41.12 -2.91 8.94
C LYS A 79 41.51 -1.82 7.94
N ILE A 80 40.57 -0.94 7.60
CA ILE A 80 40.77 0.10 6.58
C ILE A 80 41.25 1.41 7.21
N ARG A 81 41.14 1.59 8.54
CA ARG A 81 41.61 2.80 9.22
C ARG A 81 43.12 2.95 8.98
N PRO A 82 43.58 4.01 8.28
CA PRO A 82 45.01 4.30 8.22
C PRO A 82 45.45 4.74 9.62
N GLU A 83 46.61 4.24 10.04
CA GLU A 83 47.25 4.67 11.27
C GLU A 83 47.51 6.18 11.14
N THR A 84 46.74 6.97 11.89
CA THR A 84 46.93 8.42 11.90
C THR A 84 48.16 8.65 12.76
N GLN A 85 49.29 8.90 12.11
CA GLN A 85 50.55 9.30 12.73
C GLN A 85 50.52 10.78 13.10
#